data_AF-A0A932P8N8-F1
#
_entry.id   AF-A0A932P8N8-F1
#
_cell.length_a   1.000
_cell.length_b   1.000
_cell.length_c   1.000
_cell.angle_alpha   90.00
_cell.angle_beta   90.00
_cell.angle_gamma   90.00
#
_symmetry.space_group_name_H-M   'P 1'
#
loop_
_entity.id
_entity.type
_entity.pdbx_description
1 polymer ?
#
loop_
_entity_poly.entity_id
_entity_poly.type
_entity_poly.pdbx_seq_one_letter_code
_entity_poly.pdbx_strand_id
1 'polypeptide(L)'
;MATISDPLLRAVLANNPTTPAEIMRAIQVSVDRRQPQIARPLVERLLQANLDGETAAALRDAYGTAAFLRLARVPDLAPAGGQLATTVLTAADAWARDPARLITAVEQLGDASPGSRRAAFRILSQGGTASVAPLVAALADAGRANQHPIVRDALVALGRDVLPPVLGAVEAPDPALQTHLIAILARLRAGEAVPFLLAAAAAEDGDPALRRAAQDALLS
;
A
#
# COMPACT_ATOMS: atom_id res chain seq x y z
N MET A 1 21.94 8.47 38.98
CA MET A 1 21.01 7.62 38.20
C MET A 1 19.66 8.33 38.21
N ALA A 2 19.12 8.72 37.05
CA ALA A 2 17.82 9.38 37.00
C ALA A 2 16.73 8.36 37.37
N THR A 3 16.04 8.59 38.49
CA THR A 3 14.91 7.78 38.92
C THR A 3 13.78 7.93 37.90
N ILE A 4 13.42 6.83 37.22
CA ILE A 4 12.28 6.81 36.31
C ILE A 4 11.00 6.91 37.15
N SER A 5 10.49 8.13 37.34
CA SER A 5 9.30 8.40 38.16
C SER A 5 8.01 7.93 37.49
N ASP A 6 7.97 7.84 36.16
CA ASP A 6 6.81 7.41 35.38
C ASP A 6 6.58 5.88 35.47
N PRO A 7 5.43 5.41 36.03
CA PRO A 7 5.14 3.99 36.19
C PRO A 7 5.02 3.21 34.87
N LEU A 8 4.50 3.84 33.81
CA LEU A 8 4.33 3.19 32.50
C LEU A 8 5.68 3.00 31.82
N LEU A 9 6.54 4.01 31.87
CA LEU A 9 7.89 3.91 31.33
C LEU A 9 8.74 2.90 32.12
N ARG A 10 8.58 2.85 33.45
CA ARG A 10 9.21 1.85 34.30
C ARG A 10 8.75 0.44 33.94
N ALA A 11 7.44 0.21 33.75
CA ALA A 11 6.90 -1.09 33.38
C ALA A 11 7.40 -1.56 32.01
N VAL A 12 7.44 -0.67 31.02
CA VAL A 12 7.92 -1.01 29.66
C VAL A 12 9.42 -1.35 29.67
N LEU A 13 10.24 -0.59 30.41
CA LEU A 13 11.68 -0.86 30.50
C LEU A 13 12.03 -2.03 31.42
N ALA A 14 11.23 -2.29 32.46
CA ALA A 14 11.40 -3.44 33.35
C ALA A 14 11.21 -4.77 32.62
N ASN A 15 10.39 -4.79 31.56
CA ASN A 15 10.22 -5.96 30.70
C ASN A 15 11.35 -6.12 29.67
N ASN A 16 12.40 -5.29 29.73
CA ASN A 16 13.59 -5.32 28.88
C ASN A 16 13.25 -5.55 27.39
N PRO A 17 12.69 -4.56 26.69
CA PRO A 17 12.18 -4.74 25.33
C PRO A 17 13.29 -5.23 24.41
N THR A 18 13.10 -6.38 23.77
CA THR A 18 14.12 -7.01 22.90
C THR A 18 13.69 -7.05 21.45
N THR A 19 12.40 -7.13 21.18
CA THR A 19 11.88 -7.14 19.81
C THR A 19 11.76 -5.74 19.23
N PRO A 20 11.86 -5.57 17.90
CA PRO A 20 11.65 -4.27 17.24
C PRO A 20 10.32 -3.60 17.63
N ALA A 21 9.24 -4.37 17.76
CA ALA A 21 7.92 -3.86 18.15
C ALA A 21 7.89 -3.34 19.60
N GLU A 22 8.49 -4.06 20.54
CA GLU A 22 8.59 -3.64 21.94
C GLU A 22 9.48 -2.41 22.11
N ILE A 23 10.61 -2.38 21.39
CA ILE A 23 11.53 -1.23 21.39
C ILE A 23 10.81 0.00 20.84
N MET A 24 10.07 -0.13 19.73
CA MET A 24 9.28 0.97 19.16
C MET A 24 8.20 1.46 20.13
N ARG A 25 7.51 0.55 20.82
CA ARG A 25 6.53 0.92 21.86
C ARG A 25 7.19 1.74 22.97
N ALA A 26 8.37 1.30 23.43
CA ALA A 26 9.13 1.99 24.47
C ALA A 26 9.58 3.38 24.02
N ILE A 27 10.00 3.53 22.76
CA ILE A 27 10.34 4.83 22.16
C ILE A 27 9.12 5.75 22.19
N GLN A 28 7.95 5.29 21.72
CA GLN A 28 6.74 6.12 21.70
C GLN A 28 6.34 6.59 23.10
N VAL A 29 6.28 5.67 24.07
CA VAL A 29 5.96 6.02 25.47
C VAL A 29 6.95 7.04 26.01
N SER A 30 8.25 6.87 25.75
CA SER A 30 9.27 7.81 26.22
C SER A 30 9.10 9.21 25.64
N VAL A 31 8.80 9.32 24.34
CA VAL A 31 8.60 10.60 23.66
C VAL A 31 7.29 11.26 24.11
N ASP A 32 6.21 10.50 24.25
CA ASP A 32 4.90 11.02 24.70
C ASP A 32 4.96 11.57 26.12
N ARG A 33 5.85 11.03 26.95
CA ARG A 33 6.12 11.49 28.32
C ARG A 33 7.17 12.60 28.40
N ARG A 34 7.63 13.15 27.27
CA ARG A 34 8.70 14.16 27.19
C ARG A 34 10.00 13.70 27.86
N GLN A 35 10.32 12.41 27.73
CA GLN A 35 11.59 11.82 28.20
C GLN A 35 12.42 11.30 27.00
N PRO A 36 12.78 12.16 26.03
CA PRO A 36 13.50 11.74 24.84
C PRO A 36 14.91 11.19 25.13
N GLN A 37 15.52 11.56 26.26
CA GLN A 37 16.79 11.01 26.72
C GLN A 37 16.75 9.50 26.98
N ILE A 38 15.57 8.96 27.31
CA ILE A 38 15.36 7.51 27.47
C ILE A 38 15.05 6.86 26.11
N ALA A 39 14.40 7.58 25.20
CA ALA A 39 14.07 7.09 23.88
C ALA A 39 15.31 6.97 22.97
N ARG A 40 16.29 7.87 23.10
CA ARG A 40 17.48 7.90 22.25
C ARG A 40 18.25 6.57 22.15
N PRO A 41 18.68 5.92 23.25
CA PRO A 41 19.38 4.64 23.17
C PRO A 41 18.50 3.52 22.58
N LEU A 42 17.17 3.61 22.72
CA LEU A 42 16.25 2.66 22.12
C LEU A 42 16.15 2.85 20.60
N VAL A 43 16.14 4.10 20.12
CA VAL A 43 16.21 4.43 18.69
C VAL A 43 17.49 3.89 18.07
N GLU A 44 18.63 4.10 18.73
CA GLU A 44 19.93 3.61 18.26
C GLU A 44 19.98 2.07 18.20
N ARG A 45 19.42 1.39 19.21
CA ARG A 45 19.27 -0.08 19.20
C ARG A 45 18.40 -0.56 18.04
N LEU A 46 17.30 0.13 17.75
CA LEU A 46 16.40 -0.25 16.66
C LEU A 46 17.07 -0.07 15.28
N LEU A 47 17.90 0.97 15.14
CA LEU A 47 18.74 1.17 13.94
C LEU A 47 19.79 0.07 13.77
N GLN A 48 20.40 -0.40 14.87
CA GLN A 48 21.38 -1.49 14.85
C GLN A 48 20.77 -2.88 14.62
N ALA A 49 19.45 -3.02 14.75
CA ALA A 49 18.75 -4.29 14.58
C ALA A 49 18.61 -4.72 13.11
N ASN A 50 19.05 -3.90 12.13
CA ASN A 50 18.97 -4.17 10.70
C ASN A 50 17.58 -4.70 10.28
N LEU A 51 16.56 -3.88 10.49
CA LEU A 51 15.17 -4.25 10.20
C LEU A 51 15.01 -4.69 8.74
N ASP A 52 14.51 -5.90 8.54
CA ASP A 52 14.07 -6.34 7.22
C ASP A 52 12.80 -5.60 6.77
N GLY A 53 12.49 -5.72 5.48
CA GLY A 53 11.34 -5.05 4.88
C GLY A 53 10.00 -5.43 5.52
N GLU A 54 9.84 -6.71 5.89
CA GLU A 54 8.63 -7.22 6.54
C GLU A 54 8.43 -6.61 7.93
N THR A 55 9.47 -6.61 8.75
CA THR A 55 9.44 -6.02 10.10
C THR A 55 9.22 -4.52 10.01
N ALA A 56 9.89 -3.83 9.09
CA ALA A 56 9.68 -2.40 8.86
C ALA A 56 8.23 -2.10 8.46
N ALA A 57 7.64 -2.91 7.57
CA ALA A 57 6.24 -2.78 7.17
C ALA A 57 5.28 -3.05 8.35
N ALA A 58 5.55 -4.08 9.16
CA ALA A 58 4.76 -4.38 10.36
C ALA A 58 4.80 -3.22 11.37
N LEU A 59 5.97 -2.60 11.56
CA LEU A 59 6.11 -1.41 12.40
C LEU A 59 5.34 -0.22 11.82
N ARG A 60 5.44 0.04 10.51
CA ARG A 60 4.68 1.10 9.84
C ARG A 60 3.17 0.87 10.00
N ASP A 61 2.69 -0.35 9.82
CA ASP A 61 1.27 -0.68 9.90
C ASP A 61 0.74 -0.55 11.35
N ALA A 62 1.54 -0.96 12.34
CA ALA A 62 1.15 -0.89 13.76
C ALA A 62 1.13 0.55 14.32
N TYR A 63 2.07 1.39 13.89
CA TYR A 63 2.29 2.72 14.49
C TYR A 63 1.91 3.89 13.57
N GLY A 64 1.76 3.63 12.27
CA GLY A 64 1.47 4.63 11.24
C GLY A 64 2.68 5.50 10.86
N THR A 65 2.66 6.03 9.64
CA THR A 65 3.71 6.93 9.11
C THR A 65 3.92 8.16 9.98
N ALA A 66 2.85 8.72 10.52
CA ALA A 66 2.90 9.94 11.34
C ALA A 66 3.74 9.77 12.61
N ALA A 67 3.76 8.57 13.21
CA ALA A 67 4.59 8.31 14.39
C ALA A 67 6.08 8.47 14.07
N PHE A 68 6.55 7.90 12.97
CA PHE A 68 7.95 8.02 12.54
C PHE A 68 8.32 9.45 12.16
N LEU A 69 7.46 10.15 11.43
CA LEU A 69 7.67 11.56 11.09
C LEU A 69 7.72 12.45 12.33
N ARG A 70 6.94 12.13 13.37
CA ARG A 70 7.00 12.82 14.65
C ARG A 70 8.34 12.58 15.35
N LEU A 71 8.84 11.35 15.38
CA LEU A 71 10.16 11.04 15.96
C LEU A 71 11.28 11.81 15.26
N ALA A 72 11.22 11.93 13.93
CA ALA A 72 12.18 12.70 13.13
C ALA A 72 12.23 14.19 13.51
N ARG A 73 11.16 14.73 14.10
CA ARG A 73 11.03 16.14 14.48
C ARG A 73 11.43 16.43 15.93
N VAL A 74 11.75 15.41 16.74
CA VAL A 74 12.17 15.60 18.13
C VAL A 74 13.65 16.03 18.15
N PRO A 75 13.99 17.26 18.62
CA PRO A 75 15.37 17.74 18.57
C PRO A 75 16.34 16.85 19.36
N ASP A 76 15.92 16.34 20.52
CA ASP A 76 16.73 15.48 21.39
C ASP A 76 16.99 14.08 20.80
N LEU A 77 16.26 13.70 19.75
CA LEU A 77 16.50 12.47 19.00
C LEU A 77 17.32 12.72 17.74
N ALA A 78 17.64 13.96 17.39
CA ALA A 78 18.42 14.24 16.20
C ALA A 78 19.88 13.72 16.36
N PRO A 79 20.48 13.14 15.30
CA PRO A 79 19.88 12.82 13.99
C PRO A 79 19.15 11.46 13.95
N ALA A 80 19.30 10.63 14.99
CA ALA A 80 18.86 9.24 15.03
C ALA A 80 17.36 9.04 14.78
N GLY A 81 16.49 9.93 15.29
CA GLY A 81 15.04 9.88 15.05
C GLY A 81 14.68 10.06 13.57
N GLY A 82 15.40 10.94 12.86
CA GLY A 82 15.25 11.13 11.42
C GLY A 82 15.74 9.92 10.63
N GLN A 83 16.90 9.38 11.02
CA GLN A 83 17.45 8.16 10.41
C GLN A 83 16.48 6.97 10.57
N LEU A 84 15.96 6.75 11.78
CA LEU A 84 14.99 5.68 12.04
C LEU A 84 13.74 5.82 11.18
N ALA A 85 13.20 7.04 11.09
CA ALA A 85 12.03 7.30 10.27
C ALA A 85 12.28 6.97 8.80
N THR A 86 13.40 7.45 8.23
CA THR A 86 13.77 7.14 6.86
C THR A 86 13.98 5.64 6.66
N THR A 87 14.76 4.98 7.51
CA THR A 87 15.05 3.54 7.40
C THR A 87 13.77 2.71 7.40
N VAL A 88 12.88 2.93 8.38
CA VAL A 88 11.64 2.15 8.49
C VAL A 88 10.70 2.42 7.33
N LEU A 89 10.47 3.70 6.99
CA LEU A 89 9.50 4.05 5.96
C LEU A 89 9.97 3.63 4.56
N THR A 90 11.27 3.76 4.25
CA THR A 90 11.82 3.32 2.97
C THR A 90 11.81 1.79 2.86
N ALA A 91 12.23 1.06 3.90
CA ALA A 91 12.20 -0.40 3.87
C ALA A 91 10.75 -0.95 3.76
N ALA A 92 9.81 -0.33 4.47
CA ALA A 92 8.40 -0.69 4.40
C ALA A 92 7.78 -0.40 3.01
N ASP A 93 8.15 0.72 2.38
CA ASP A 93 7.68 1.05 1.01
C ASP A 93 8.26 0.08 -0.02
N ALA A 94 9.57 -0.18 0.03
CA ALA A 94 10.22 -1.15 -0.85
C ALA A 94 9.61 -2.55 -0.72
N TRP A 95 9.33 -3.00 0.51
CA TRP A 95 8.66 -4.26 0.78
C TRP A 95 7.21 -4.29 0.26
N ALA A 96 6.46 -3.22 0.45
CA ALA A 96 5.09 -3.12 -0.02
C ALA A 96 5.00 -3.14 -1.55
N ARG A 97 6.01 -2.62 -2.24
CA ARG A 97 6.08 -2.51 -3.71
C ARG A 97 6.84 -3.65 -4.38
N ASP A 98 7.27 -4.66 -3.63
CA ASP A 98 7.98 -5.82 -4.19
C ASP A 98 7.10 -6.54 -5.24
N PRO A 99 7.53 -6.59 -6.52
CA PRO A 99 6.76 -7.21 -7.58
C PRO A 99 6.36 -8.66 -7.30
N ALA A 100 7.24 -9.46 -6.68
CA ALA A 100 6.95 -10.87 -6.42
C ALA A 100 5.81 -11.02 -5.40
N ARG A 101 5.79 -10.15 -4.38
CA ARG A 101 4.72 -10.11 -3.38
C ARG A 101 3.40 -9.67 -3.99
N LEU A 102 3.44 -8.66 -4.86
CA LEU A 102 2.25 -8.16 -5.53
C LEU A 102 1.67 -9.20 -6.49
N ILE A 103 2.49 -9.89 -7.28
CA ILE A 103 2.05 -11.00 -8.16
C ILE A 103 1.39 -12.10 -7.33
N THR A 104 2.03 -12.53 -6.25
CA THR A 104 1.48 -13.55 -5.33
C THR A 104 0.13 -13.11 -4.75
N ALA A 105 0.00 -11.82 -4.36
CA ALA A 105 -1.26 -11.30 -3.85
C ALA A 105 -2.36 -11.29 -4.93
N VAL A 106 -2.02 -10.98 -6.19
CA VAL A 106 -2.98 -11.04 -7.31
C VAL A 106 -3.47 -12.46 -7.55
N GLU A 107 -2.63 -13.49 -7.41
CA GLU A 107 -3.05 -14.91 -7.46
C GLU A 107 -4.02 -15.27 -6.33
N GLN A 108 -3.72 -14.80 -5.11
CA GLN A 108 -4.51 -15.08 -3.91
C GLN A 108 -5.87 -14.37 -3.86
N LEU A 109 -6.14 -13.39 -4.74
CA LEU A 109 -7.47 -12.76 -4.84
C LEU A 109 -8.57 -13.78 -5.19
N GLY A 110 -8.24 -14.83 -5.93
CA GLY A 110 -9.17 -15.90 -6.32
C GLY A 110 -9.23 -17.08 -5.34
N ASP A 111 -8.48 -17.03 -4.23
CA ASP A 111 -8.37 -18.15 -3.29
C ASP A 111 -9.71 -18.47 -2.62
N ALA A 112 -9.99 -19.75 -2.33
CA ALA A 112 -11.21 -20.18 -1.68
C ALA A 112 -11.35 -19.63 -0.24
N SER A 113 -10.23 -19.44 0.45
CA SER A 113 -10.16 -18.90 1.81
C SER A 113 -10.46 -17.40 1.85
N PRO A 114 -11.51 -16.97 2.59
CA PRO A 114 -11.75 -15.55 2.83
C PRO A 114 -10.61 -14.86 3.58
N GLY A 115 -9.79 -15.62 4.32
CA GLY A 115 -8.59 -15.10 4.97
C GLY A 115 -7.54 -14.69 3.95
N SER A 116 -7.22 -15.60 3.01
CA SER A 116 -6.25 -15.38 1.94
C SER A 116 -6.64 -14.20 1.06
N ARG A 117 -7.92 -14.12 0.63
CA ARG A 117 -8.41 -12.99 -0.18
C ARG A 117 -8.27 -11.64 0.54
N ARG A 118 -8.58 -11.58 1.83
CA ARG A 118 -8.43 -10.35 2.63
C ARG A 118 -6.97 -9.96 2.83
N ALA A 119 -6.07 -10.94 3.00
CA ALA A 119 -4.64 -10.68 3.09
C ALA A 119 -4.08 -10.17 1.76
N ALA A 120 -4.46 -10.81 0.65
CA ALA A 120 -4.13 -10.37 -0.71
C ALA A 120 -4.55 -8.94 -0.98
N PHE A 121 -5.80 -8.61 -0.69
CA PHE A 121 -6.31 -7.25 -0.85
C PHE A 121 -5.49 -6.23 -0.06
N ARG A 122 -5.16 -6.54 1.21
CA ARG A 122 -4.32 -5.66 2.04
C ARG A 122 -2.93 -5.45 1.43
N ILE A 123 -2.28 -6.50 0.94
CA ILE A 123 -0.97 -6.41 0.30
C ILE A 123 -1.05 -5.49 -0.93
N LEU A 124 -2.08 -5.66 -1.76
CA LEU A 124 -2.29 -4.82 -2.94
C LEU A 124 -2.58 -3.36 -2.58
N SER A 125 -3.38 -3.12 -1.54
CA SER A 125 -3.61 -1.76 -1.03
C SER A 125 -2.33 -1.10 -0.53
N GLN A 126 -1.46 -1.86 0.13
CA GLN A 126 -0.17 -1.35 0.61
C GLN A 126 0.80 -1.04 -0.54
N GLY A 127 0.77 -1.84 -1.62
CA GLY A 127 1.55 -1.57 -2.83
C GLY A 127 1.07 -0.35 -3.61
N GLY A 128 -0.18 0.07 -3.43
CA GLY A 128 -0.75 1.25 -4.08
C GLY A 128 -0.65 1.16 -5.60
N THR A 129 -0.06 2.18 -6.23
CA THR A 129 0.11 2.23 -7.69
C THR A 129 0.99 1.12 -8.25
N ALA A 130 1.93 0.57 -7.47
CA ALA A 130 2.77 -0.55 -7.89
C ALA A 130 1.94 -1.83 -8.14
N SER A 131 0.76 -1.93 -7.51
CA SER A 131 -0.16 -3.05 -7.68
C SER A 131 -0.91 -3.00 -9.01
N VAL A 132 -0.93 -1.85 -9.71
CA VAL A 132 -1.73 -1.69 -10.94
C VAL A 132 -1.21 -2.58 -12.05
N ALA A 133 0.10 -2.59 -12.30
CA ALA A 133 0.70 -3.41 -13.36
C ALA A 133 0.37 -4.92 -13.25
N PRO A 134 0.58 -5.60 -12.10
CA PRO A 134 0.22 -7.01 -11.97
C PRO A 134 -1.30 -7.26 -12.03
N LEU A 135 -2.13 -6.32 -11.57
CA LEU A 135 -3.59 -6.43 -11.71
C LEU A 135 -4.04 -6.30 -13.17
N VAL A 136 -3.46 -5.35 -13.93
CA VAL A 136 -3.72 -5.18 -15.37
C VAL A 136 -3.26 -6.41 -16.15
N ALA A 137 -2.08 -6.96 -15.82
CA ALA A 137 -1.59 -8.19 -16.43
C ALA A 137 -2.55 -9.38 -16.19
N ALA A 138 -3.14 -9.47 -15.00
CA ALA A 138 -4.14 -10.49 -14.69
C ALA A 138 -5.46 -10.32 -15.47
N LEU A 139 -5.83 -9.09 -15.84
CA LEU A 139 -6.98 -8.82 -16.71
C LEU A 139 -6.70 -9.13 -18.18
N ALA A 140 -5.46 -8.95 -18.63
CA ALA A 140 -5.05 -9.28 -20.00
C ALA A 140 -4.95 -10.81 -20.22
N ASP A 141 -4.76 -11.59 -19.15
CA ASP A 141 -4.70 -13.04 -19.22
C ASP A 141 -6.10 -13.67 -19.32
N ALA A 142 -6.46 -14.13 -20.52
CA ALA A 142 -7.72 -14.84 -20.78
C ALA A 142 -7.86 -16.14 -19.98
N GLY A 143 -6.75 -16.80 -19.61
CA GLY A 143 -6.74 -17.99 -18.74
C GLY A 143 -7.21 -17.69 -17.31
N ARG A 144 -7.25 -16.41 -16.92
CA ARG A 144 -7.69 -15.95 -15.61
C ARG A 144 -9.09 -15.34 -15.62
N ALA A 145 -9.91 -15.64 -16.62
CA ALA A 145 -11.28 -15.10 -16.76
C ALA A 145 -12.12 -15.18 -15.47
N ASN A 146 -12.01 -16.27 -14.71
CA ASN A 146 -12.73 -16.47 -13.45
C ASN A 146 -12.30 -15.48 -12.35
N GLN A 147 -11.09 -14.92 -12.42
CA GLN A 147 -10.54 -13.97 -11.46
C GLN A 147 -10.74 -12.51 -11.89
N HIS A 148 -11.09 -12.25 -13.16
CA HIS A 148 -11.27 -10.88 -13.65
C HIS A 148 -12.25 -10.04 -12.81
N PRO A 149 -13.40 -10.55 -12.33
CA PRO A 149 -14.29 -9.76 -11.46
C PRO A 149 -13.61 -9.24 -10.20
N ILE A 150 -12.91 -10.11 -9.46
CA ILE A 150 -12.24 -9.71 -8.21
C ILE A 150 -11.03 -8.83 -8.46
N VAL A 151 -10.33 -9.00 -9.60
CA VAL A 151 -9.23 -8.13 -10.02
C VAL A 151 -9.73 -6.72 -10.37
N ARG A 152 -10.88 -6.59 -11.05
CA ARG A 152 -11.52 -5.29 -11.28
C ARG A 152 -11.92 -4.61 -9.97
N ASP A 153 -12.49 -5.36 -9.03
CA ASP A 153 -12.84 -4.82 -7.71
C ASP A 153 -11.62 -4.34 -6.93
N ALA A 154 -10.50 -5.07 -7.02
CA ALA A 154 -9.24 -4.65 -6.42
C ALA A 154 -8.75 -3.32 -7.02
N LEU A 155 -8.72 -3.18 -8.35
CA LEU A 155 -8.33 -1.91 -9.01
C LEU A 155 -9.23 -0.74 -8.63
N VAL A 156 -10.55 -0.94 -8.57
CA VAL A 156 -11.49 0.11 -8.15
C VAL A 156 -11.25 0.52 -6.70
N ALA A 157 -10.98 -0.44 -5.82
CA ALA A 157 -10.83 -0.17 -4.39
C ALA A 157 -9.47 0.46 -4.03
N LEU A 158 -8.47 0.38 -4.91
CA LEU A 158 -7.26 1.20 -4.83
C LEU A 158 -7.54 2.70 -5.05
N GLY A 159 -8.71 3.05 -5.60
CA GLY A 159 -9.18 4.43 -5.70
C GLY A 159 -8.53 5.22 -6.83
N ARG A 160 -8.55 6.56 -6.72
CA ARG A 160 -8.15 7.46 -7.83
C ARG A 160 -6.66 7.45 -8.16
N ASP A 161 -5.80 6.97 -7.27
CA ASP A 161 -4.36 6.93 -7.51
C ASP A 161 -3.99 5.96 -8.65
N VAL A 162 -4.91 5.04 -9.02
CA VAL A 162 -4.73 4.15 -10.17
C VAL A 162 -5.09 4.79 -11.51
N LEU A 163 -5.68 5.99 -11.53
CA LEU A 163 -6.16 6.60 -12.78
C LEU A 163 -5.03 6.82 -13.80
N PRO A 164 -3.90 7.47 -13.46
CA PRO A 164 -2.83 7.66 -14.44
C PRO A 164 -2.31 6.34 -15.07
N PRO A 165 -1.97 5.29 -14.29
CA PRO A 165 -1.50 4.04 -14.89
C PRO A 165 -2.60 3.27 -15.63
N VAL A 166 -3.86 3.33 -15.20
CA VAL A 166 -4.97 2.69 -15.93
C VAL A 166 -5.25 3.39 -17.25
N LEU A 167 -5.23 4.73 -17.29
CA LEU A 167 -5.40 5.49 -18.53
C LEU A 167 -4.31 5.15 -19.55
N GLY A 168 -3.05 5.06 -19.11
CA GLY A 168 -1.96 4.62 -19.98
C GLY A 168 -2.14 3.18 -20.49
N ALA A 169 -2.73 2.29 -19.69
CA ALA A 169 -2.99 0.91 -20.11
C ALA A 169 -4.16 0.78 -21.10
N VAL A 170 -5.11 1.73 -21.13
CA VAL A 170 -6.22 1.74 -22.12
C VAL A 170 -5.69 1.94 -23.55
N GLU A 171 -4.51 2.53 -23.72
CA GLU A 171 -3.90 2.72 -25.04
C GLU A 171 -3.34 1.43 -25.66
N ALA A 172 -3.29 0.33 -24.90
CA ALA A 172 -2.86 -0.97 -25.42
C ALA A 172 -3.86 -1.52 -26.47
N PRO A 173 -3.39 -2.11 -27.59
CA PRO A 173 -4.24 -2.60 -28.68
C PRO A 173 -4.87 -3.97 -28.36
N ASP A 174 -5.51 -4.11 -27.20
CA ASP A 174 -6.25 -5.29 -26.76
C ASP A 174 -7.68 -4.89 -26.36
N PRO A 175 -8.68 -5.12 -27.23
CA PRO A 175 -10.06 -4.74 -26.96
C PRO A 175 -10.67 -5.39 -25.71
N ALA A 176 -10.26 -6.62 -25.37
CA ALA A 176 -10.76 -7.32 -24.19
C ALA A 176 -10.24 -6.65 -22.91
N LEU A 177 -8.95 -6.33 -22.87
CA LEU A 177 -8.35 -5.57 -21.78
C LEU A 177 -8.96 -4.16 -21.69
N GLN A 178 -9.09 -3.45 -22.81
CA GLN A 178 -9.69 -2.11 -22.86
C GLN A 178 -11.10 -2.10 -22.27
N THR A 179 -11.90 -3.13 -22.56
CA THR A 179 -13.26 -3.28 -22.00
C THR A 179 -13.22 -3.34 -20.46
N HIS A 180 -12.28 -4.09 -19.87
CA HIS A 180 -12.11 -4.12 -18.42
C HIS A 180 -11.67 -2.79 -17.84
N LEU A 181 -10.71 -2.12 -18.47
CA LEU A 181 -10.17 -0.85 -17.99
C LEU A 181 -11.19 0.28 -18.08
N ILE A 182 -12.00 0.33 -19.15
CA ILE A 182 -13.12 1.26 -19.28
C ILE A 182 -14.14 1.06 -18.15
N ALA A 183 -14.51 -0.19 -17.86
CA ALA A 183 -15.44 -0.48 -16.77
C ALA A 183 -14.89 -0.05 -15.39
N ILE A 184 -13.58 -0.14 -15.18
CA ILE A 184 -12.91 0.37 -13.97
C ILE A 184 -12.98 1.90 -13.92
N LEU A 185 -12.63 2.58 -15.02
CA LEU A 185 -12.66 4.05 -15.11
C LEU A 185 -14.06 4.63 -14.87
N ALA A 186 -15.09 3.96 -15.40
CA ALA A 186 -16.50 4.29 -15.15
C ALA A 186 -16.85 4.22 -13.65
N ARG A 187 -16.48 3.10 -12.99
CA ARG A 187 -16.72 2.92 -11.55
C ARG A 187 -15.98 3.92 -10.67
N LEU A 188 -14.79 4.35 -11.11
CA LEU A 188 -14.01 5.39 -10.45
C LEU A 188 -14.54 6.81 -10.74
N ARG A 189 -15.51 6.96 -11.64
CA ARG A 189 -16.03 8.25 -12.15
C ARG A 189 -14.90 9.17 -12.60
N ALA A 190 -13.98 8.61 -13.38
CA ALA A 190 -12.82 9.31 -13.89
C ALA A 190 -13.25 10.26 -15.01
N GLY A 191 -13.47 11.54 -14.69
CA GLY A 191 -13.78 12.56 -15.71
C GLY A 191 -12.65 12.70 -16.75
N GLU A 192 -11.42 12.40 -16.35
CA GLU A 192 -10.24 12.35 -17.21
C GLU A 192 -10.33 11.26 -18.29
N ALA A 193 -11.18 10.24 -18.11
CA ALA A 193 -11.38 9.16 -19.07
C ALA A 193 -12.37 9.54 -20.19
N VAL A 194 -13.16 10.60 -20.04
CA VAL A 194 -14.24 10.95 -20.99
C VAL A 194 -13.78 11.02 -22.45
N PRO A 195 -12.63 11.63 -22.80
CA PRO A 195 -12.15 11.61 -24.19
C PRO A 195 -11.93 10.20 -24.75
N PHE A 196 -11.38 9.29 -23.94
CA PHE A 196 -11.15 7.90 -24.32
C PHE A 196 -12.48 7.14 -24.47
N LEU A 197 -13.43 7.38 -23.57
CA LEU A 197 -14.77 6.78 -23.64
C LEU A 197 -15.54 7.23 -24.88
N LEU A 198 -15.49 8.52 -25.23
CA LEU A 198 -16.12 9.05 -26.44
C LEU A 198 -15.52 8.43 -27.71
N ALA A 199 -14.19 8.33 -27.78
CA ALA A 199 -13.51 7.71 -28.91
C ALA A 199 -13.90 6.23 -29.08
N ALA A 200 -13.91 5.46 -28.00
CA ALA A 200 -14.31 4.05 -28.03
C ALA A 200 -15.80 3.86 -28.38
N ALA A 201 -16.68 4.74 -27.89
CA ALA A 201 -18.11 4.68 -28.16
C ALA A 201 -18.47 5.04 -29.61
N ALA A 202 -17.67 5.89 -30.27
CA ALA A 202 -17.89 6.37 -31.63
C ALA A 202 -17.21 5.51 -32.71
N ALA A 203 -16.37 4.54 -32.34
CA ALA A 203 -15.65 3.69 -33.28
C ALA A 203 -16.58 2.68 -33.98
N GLU A 204 -17.11 3.03 -35.16
CA GLU A 204 -18.06 2.21 -35.93
C GLU A 204 -17.51 0.85 -36.36
N ASP A 205 -16.20 0.79 -36.66
CA ASP A 205 -15.48 -0.44 -37.03
C ASP A 205 -14.76 -1.10 -35.83
N GLY A 206 -14.93 -0.56 -34.62
CA GLY A 206 -14.29 -1.06 -33.40
C GLY A 206 -15.01 -2.28 -32.79
N ASP A 207 -14.34 -2.91 -31.82
CA ASP A 207 -14.90 -4.04 -31.06
C ASP A 207 -16.27 -3.69 -30.43
N PRO A 208 -17.33 -4.48 -30.68
CA PRO A 208 -18.67 -4.18 -30.17
C PRO A 208 -18.78 -4.16 -28.65
N ALA A 209 -18.06 -5.04 -27.94
CA ALA A 209 -18.10 -5.10 -26.48
C ALA A 209 -17.42 -3.87 -25.87
N LEU A 210 -16.29 -3.45 -26.45
CA LEU A 210 -15.61 -2.23 -26.07
C LEU A 210 -16.50 -1.00 -26.26
N ARG A 211 -17.12 -0.87 -27.44
CA ARG A 211 -18.05 0.22 -27.76
C ARG A 211 -19.19 0.28 -26.76
N ARG A 212 -19.77 -0.88 -26.42
CA ARG A 212 -20.87 -0.98 -25.47
C ARG A 212 -20.44 -0.56 -24.06
N ALA A 213 -19.30 -1.06 -23.59
CA ALA A 213 -18.76 -0.69 -22.29
C ALA A 213 -18.50 0.82 -22.17
N ALA A 214 -17.99 1.45 -23.24
CA ALA A 214 -17.77 2.89 -23.30
C ALA A 214 -19.08 3.69 -23.26
N GLN A 215 -20.11 3.24 -23.99
CA GLN A 215 -21.45 3.85 -23.95
C GLN A 215 -22.07 3.76 -22.55
N ASP A 216 -22.03 2.57 -21.94
CA ASP A 216 -22.57 2.37 -20.60
C ASP A 216 -21.82 3.23 -19.56
N ALA A 217 -20.49 3.38 -19.71
CA ALA A 217 -19.65 4.23 -18.86
C ALA A 217 -19.96 5.73 -18.99
N LEU A 218 -20.37 6.21 -20.17
CA LEU A 218 -20.74 7.61 -20.38
C LEU A 218 -22.10 7.97 -19.77
N LEU A 219 -22.94 6.97 -19.49
CA LEU A 219 -24.28 7.13 -18.94
C LEU A 219 -24.33 6.99 -17.40
N SER A 220 -23.26 6.49 -16.79
CA SER A 220 -23.14 6.26 -15.33
C SER A 220 -22.64 7.46 -14.55
#